data_AF-A0A6A3CIS2-F1
#
_entry.id   AF-A0A6A3CIS2-F1
#
_cell.length_a   1.000
_cell.length_b   1.000
_cell.length_c   1.000
_cell.angle_alpha   90.00
_cell.angle_beta   90.00
_cell.angle_gamma   90.00
#
_symmetry.space_group_name_H-M   'P 1'
#
loop_
_entity.id
_entity.type
_entity.pdbx_description
1 polymer ?
#
loop_
_entity_poly.entity_id
_entity_poly.type
_entity_poly.pdbx_seq_one_letter_code
_entity_poly.pdbx_strand_id
1 'polypeptide(L)'
;MSTKTLAMLSLKRVIEASNTRSLEKLKPEFMKQMLTVIKSKISQQATKSSLQVLIQACLQGRNKMKIVKANAIFELIEFELEKPEKNISELIFNLLAHLCSCADGRAEFLRHAGSIAMVAKRILRVSPATDDQAVCILSSISKNAATKEVLLEMLKVGAVTKLCMVIQADCPTYLKQKARGVL
;
A
#
# COMPACT_ATOMS: atom_id res chain seq x y z
N MET A 1 2.62 25.90 -11.71
CA MET A 1 2.28 24.45 -11.76
C MET A 1 2.92 23.85 -13.00
N SER A 2 3.67 22.75 -12.90
CA SER A 2 4.35 22.17 -14.07
C SER A 2 3.37 21.54 -15.06
N THR A 3 3.72 21.49 -16.34
CA THR A 3 2.91 20.80 -17.38
C THR A 3 2.69 19.33 -17.04
N LYS A 4 3.69 18.67 -16.46
CA LYS A 4 3.59 17.27 -15.98
C LYS A 4 2.58 17.14 -14.83
N THR A 5 2.57 18.07 -13.88
CA THR A 5 1.58 18.08 -12.78
C THR A 5 0.16 18.25 -13.32
N LEU A 6 -0.04 19.18 -14.26
CA LEU A 6 -1.34 19.40 -14.88
C LEU A 6 -1.81 18.16 -15.65
N ALA A 7 -0.93 17.55 -16.44
CA ALA A 7 -1.23 16.32 -17.17
C ALA A 7 -1.68 15.19 -16.22
N MET A 8 -1.02 15.03 -15.07
CA MET A 8 -1.41 14.03 -14.07
C MET A 8 -2.75 14.32 -13.41
N LEU A 9 -3.07 15.60 -13.15
CA LEU A 9 -4.37 15.99 -12.61
C LEU A 9 -5.50 15.75 -13.63
N SER A 10 -5.25 16.04 -14.90
CA SER A 10 -6.20 15.75 -15.98
C SER A 10 -6.40 14.24 -16.15
N LEU A 11 -5.32 13.46 -16.15
CA LEU A 11 -5.40 12.00 -16.22
C LEU A 11 -6.21 11.42 -15.06
N LYS A 12 -5.99 11.90 -13.84
CA LYS A 12 -6.78 11.48 -12.68
C LYS A 12 -8.28 11.69 -12.92
N ARG A 13 -8.69 12.86 -13.39
CA ARG A 13 -10.11 13.15 -13.71
C ARG A 13 -10.67 12.23 -14.79
N VAL A 14 -9.87 11.91 -15.81
CA VAL A 14 -10.26 10.97 -16.87
C VAL A 14 -10.48 9.57 -16.30
N ILE A 15 -9.60 9.10 -15.42
CA ILE A 15 -9.75 7.79 -14.76
C ILE A 15 -10.98 7.78 -13.84
N GLU A 16 -11.22 8.85 -13.09
CA GLU A 16 -12.42 9.00 -12.23
C GLU A 16 -13.73 8.98 -13.03
N ALA A 17 -13.74 9.55 -14.23
CA ALA A 17 -14.90 9.54 -15.12
C ALA A 17 -15.01 8.28 -16.00
N SER A 18 -14.01 7.38 -15.97
CA SER A 18 -13.98 6.19 -16.81
C SER A 18 -14.81 5.05 -16.22
N ASN A 19 -15.51 4.31 -17.07
CA ASN A 19 -16.21 3.10 -16.66
C ASN A 19 -15.26 1.90 -16.48
N THR A 20 -15.73 0.85 -15.82
CA THR A 20 -14.96 -0.38 -15.55
C THR A 20 -14.37 -1.00 -16.82
N ARG A 21 -15.12 -1.08 -17.92
CA ARG A 21 -14.64 -1.69 -19.18
C ARG A 21 -13.43 -0.96 -19.75
N SER A 22 -13.38 0.37 -19.63
CA SER A 22 -12.24 1.17 -20.05
C SER A 22 -11.04 0.95 -19.12
N LEU A 23 -11.27 0.90 -17.81
CA LEU A 23 -10.20 0.70 -16.83
C LEU A 23 -9.57 -0.69 -16.91
N GLU A 24 -10.32 -1.73 -17.25
CA GLU A 24 -9.78 -3.09 -17.44
C GLU A 24 -8.80 -3.18 -18.63
N LYS A 25 -8.93 -2.29 -19.61
CA LYS A 25 -8.08 -2.20 -20.80
C LYS A 25 -6.75 -1.46 -20.55
N LEU A 26 -6.52 -0.91 -19.35
CA LEU A 26 -5.24 -0.26 -19.02
C LEU A 26 -4.08 -1.23 -19.23
N LYS A 27 -3.05 -0.80 -19.96
CA LYS A 27 -1.91 -1.64 -20.31
C LYS A 27 -0.88 -1.70 -19.16
N PRO A 28 -0.03 -2.74 -19.07
CA PRO A 28 1.04 -2.79 -18.06
C PRO A 28 1.96 -1.57 -18.08
N GLU A 29 2.23 -0.98 -19.25
CA GLU A 29 3.07 0.21 -19.42
C GLU A 29 2.48 1.43 -18.70
N PHE A 30 1.15 1.52 -18.62
CA PHE A 30 0.47 2.55 -17.86
C PHE A 30 0.84 2.47 -16.38
N MET A 31 0.82 1.26 -15.80
CA MET A 31 1.16 1.05 -14.38
C MET A 31 2.62 1.45 -14.12
N LYS A 32 3.54 1.04 -15.00
CA LYS A 32 4.95 1.43 -14.93
C LYS A 32 5.12 2.94 -15.00
N GLN A 33 4.41 3.62 -15.89
CA GLN A 33 4.49 5.07 -16.02
C GLN A 33 3.98 5.80 -14.77
N MET A 34 2.90 5.32 -14.15
CA MET A 34 2.42 5.89 -12.88
C MET A 34 3.46 5.75 -11.76
N LEU A 35 4.16 4.60 -11.69
CA LEU A 35 5.25 4.41 -10.73
C LEU A 35 6.42 5.36 -11.02
N THR A 36 6.80 5.55 -12.28
CA THR A 36 7.83 6.54 -12.67
C THR A 36 7.47 7.96 -12.21
N VAL A 37 6.19 8.35 -12.32
CA VAL A 37 5.72 9.66 -11.83
C VAL A 37 5.85 9.75 -10.30
N ILE A 38 5.50 8.69 -9.56
CA ILE A 38 5.67 8.64 -8.11
C ILE A 38 7.14 8.81 -7.73
N LYS A 39 8.04 8.03 -8.34
CA LYS A 39 9.49 8.06 -8.06
C LYS A 39 10.14 9.40 -8.40
N SER A 40 9.72 10.02 -9.50
CA SER A 40 10.29 11.29 -9.95
C SER A 40 9.90 12.48 -9.06
N LYS A 41 8.92 12.31 -8.15
CA LYS A 41 8.51 13.31 -7.14
C LYS A 41 8.32 14.71 -7.72
N ILE A 42 7.79 14.79 -8.95
CA ILE A 42 7.67 16.05 -9.71
C ILE A 42 6.94 17.12 -8.90
N SER A 43 5.86 16.72 -8.22
CA SER A 43 5.22 17.50 -7.19
C SER A 43 4.37 16.59 -6.31
N GLN A 44 4.07 17.02 -5.09
CA GLN A 44 3.18 16.26 -4.20
C GLN A 44 1.80 16.01 -4.82
N GLN A 45 1.23 16.98 -5.55
CA GLN A 45 -0.06 16.75 -6.22
C GLN A 45 0.03 15.69 -7.33
N ALA A 46 1.15 15.63 -8.05
CA ALA A 46 1.37 14.61 -9.08
C ALA A 46 1.52 13.22 -8.44
N THR A 47 2.31 13.11 -7.37
CA THR A 47 2.47 11.88 -6.60
C THR A 47 1.13 11.39 -6.03
N LYS A 48 0.40 12.28 -5.35
CA LYS A 48 -0.92 11.98 -4.78
C LYS A 48 -1.89 11.49 -5.86
N SER A 49 -1.96 12.19 -6.98
CA SER A 49 -2.83 11.83 -8.10
C SER A 49 -2.46 10.47 -8.71
N SER A 50 -1.16 10.19 -8.84
CA SER A 50 -0.67 8.91 -9.37
C SER A 50 -1.04 7.74 -8.47
N LEU A 51 -0.89 7.90 -7.15
CA LEU A 51 -1.31 6.89 -6.17
C LEU A 51 -2.82 6.65 -6.23
N GLN A 52 -3.62 7.72 -6.30
CA GLN A 52 -5.08 7.61 -6.42
C GLN A 52 -5.52 6.89 -7.71
N VAL A 53 -4.86 7.20 -8.84
CA VAL A 53 -5.08 6.50 -10.11
C VAL A 53 -4.72 5.01 -9.99
N LEU A 54 -3.60 4.66 -9.36
CA LEU A 54 -3.21 3.27 -9.15
C LEU A 54 -4.19 2.52 -8.23
N ILE A 55 -4.68 3.15 -7.17
CA ILE A 55 -5.70 2.56 -6.29
C ILE A 55 -6.98 2.27 -7.08
N GLN A 56 -7.50 3.26 -7.81
CA GLN A 56 -8.70 3.08 -8.64
C GLN A 56 -8.51 1.99 -9.68
N ALA A 57 -7.36 1.97 -10.37
CA ALA A 57 -7.02 0.94 -11.33
C ALA A 57 -6.93 -0.45 -10.68
N CYS A 58 -6.33 -0.55 -9.48
CA CYS A 58 -6.13 -1.80 -8.74
C CYS A 58 -7.45 -2.51 -8.43
N LEU A 59 -8.54 -1.77 -8.27
CA LEU A 59 -9.87 -2.31 -7.98
C LEU A 59 -10.55 -2.94 -9.22
N GLN A 60 -9.97 -2.81 -10.42
CA GLN A 60 -10.61 -3.23 -11.67
C GLN A 60 -9.91 -4.44 -12.29
N GLY A 61 -10.68 -5.51 -12.54
CA GLY A 61 -10.28 -6.70 -13.28
C GLY A 61 -8.87 -7.22 -12.95
N ARG A 62 -8.02 -7.36 -13.98
CA ARG A 62 -6.65 -7.90 -13.86
C ARG A 62 -5.58 -6.85 -13.54
N ASN A 63 -5.96 -5.61 -13.26
CA ASN A 63 -4.99 -4.53 -13.08
C ASN A 63 -4.14 -4.70 -11.82
N LYS A 64 -4.69 -5.27 -10.74
CA LYS A 64 -3.91 -5.63 -9.55
C LYS A 64 -2.65 -6.43 -9.91
N MET A 65 -2.81 -7.47 -10.74
CA MET A 65 -1.70 -8.29 -11.21
C MET A 65 -0.69 -7.48 -12.04
N LYS A 66 -1.18 -6.58 -12.90
CA LYS A 66 -0.30 -5.70 -13.70
C LYS A 66 0.52 -4.76 -12.80
N ILE A 67 -0.08 -4.25 -11.72
CA ILE A 67 0.58 -3.37 -10.75
C ILE A 67 1.65 -4.14 -9.97
N VAL A 68 1.34 -5.36 -9.48
CA VAL A 68 2.34 -6.23 -8.83
C VAL A 68 3.52 -6.51 -9.78
N LYS A 69 3.23 -6.94 -11.02
CA LYS A 69 4.27 -7.21 -12.05
C LYS A 69 5.07 -5.98 -12.47
N ALA A 70 4.59 -4.78 -12.19
CA ALA A 70 5.31 -3.53 -12.43
C ALA A 70 6.29 -3.16 -11.29
N ASN A 71 6.55 -4.07 -10.35
CA ASN A 71 7.39 -3.87 -9.17
C ASN A 71 6.81 -2.85 -8.16
N ALA A 72 5.50 -2.56 -8.22
CA ALA A 72 4.91 -1.49 -7.42
C ALA A 72 5.14 -1.64 -5.92
N ILE A 73 5.09 -2.86 -5.39
CA ILE A 73 5.22 -3.10 -3.95
C ILE A 73 6.58 -2.65 -3.44
N PHE A 74 7.66 -3.03 -4.13
CA PHE A 74 9.01 -2.62 -3.77
C PHE A 74 9.14 -1.09 -3.76
N GLU A 75 8.67 -0.44 -4.82
CA GLU A 75 8.75 1.03 -4.95
C GLU A 75 7.94 1.78 -3.90
N LEU A 76 6.78 1.24 -3.53
CA LEU A 76 5.93 1.81 -2.49
C LEU A 76 6.57 1.68 -1.10
N ILE A 77 7.23 0.54 -0.82
CA ILE A 77 7.94 0.34 0.44
C ILE A 77 9.14 1.29 0.53
N GLU A 78 9.98 1.34 -0.49
CA GLU A 78 11.13 2.25 -0.54
C GLU A 78 10.68 3.71 -0.40
N PHE A 79 9.60 4.09 -1.09
CA PHE A 79 9.08 5.45 -0.97
C PHE A 79 8.55 5.75 0.44
N GLU A 80 7.86 4.81 1.09
CA GLU A 80 7.40 5.00 2.47
C GLU A 80 8.55 5.05 3.48
N LEU A 81 9.67 4.36 3.21
CA LEU A 81 10.87 4.41 4.06
C LEU A 81 11.53 5.79 4.08
N GLU A 82 11.36 6.58 3.01
CA GLU A 82 11.82 7.98 2.95
C GLU A 82 10.98 8.94 3.81
N LYS A 83 9.89 8.46 4.43
CA LYS A 83 8.99 9.25 5.30
C LYS A 83 8.28 10.39 4.55
N PRO A 84 7.38 10.06 3.61
CA PRO A 84 6.58 11.05 2.93
C PRO A 84 5.55 11.67 3.90
N GLU A 85 4.85 12.70 3.42
CA GLU A 85 3.78 13.34 4.18
C GLU A 85 2.64 12.38 4.52
N LYS A 86 1.93 12.66 5.61
CA LYS A 86 0.82 11.84 6.13
C LYS A 86 -0.16 11.38 5.04
N ASN A 87 -0.62 12.31 4.19
CA ASN A 87 -1.60 12.03 3.14
C ASN A 87 -1.07 11.10 2.04
N ILE A 88 0.24 11.08 1.80
CA ILE A 88 0.90 10.17 0.86
C ILE A 88 1.06 8.80 1.52
N SER A 89 1.50 8.74 2.78
CA SER A 89 1.58 7.49 3.55
C SER A 89 0.23 6.77 3.61
N GLU A 90 -0.87 7.49 3.86
CA GLU A 90 -2.23 6.92 3.85
C GLU A 90 -2.57 6.24 2.51
N LEU A 91 -2.21 6.87 1.39
CA LEU A 91 -2.44 6.30 0.06
C LEU A 91 -1.52 5.12 -0.25
N ILE A 92 -0.26 5.18 0.18
CA ILE A 92 0.68 4.06 0.03
C ILE A 92 0.16 2.83 0.78
N PHE A 93 -0.26 2.99 2.04
CA PHE A 93 -0.79 1.88 2.84
C PHE A 93 -2.08 1.31 2.27
N ASN A 94 -2.99 2.17 1.78
CA ASN A 94 -4.19 1.73 1.09
C ASN A 94 -3.85 0.85 -0.14
N LEU A 95 -2.94 1.32 -1.00
CA LEU A 95 -2.53 0.57 -2.18
C LEU A 95 -1.82 -0.74 -1.80
N LEU A 96 -0.89 -0.71 -0.83
CA LEU A 96 -0.19 -1.91 -0.36
C LEU A 96 -1.16 -2.95 0.22
N ALA A 97 -2.17 -2.54 1.00
CA ALA A 97 -3.18 -3.44 1.52
C ALA A 97 -3.98 -4.12 0.40
N HIS A 98 -4.35 -3.37 -0.65
CA HIS A 98 -4.99 -3.95 -1.84
C HIS A 98 -4.08 -4.92 -2.59
N LEU A 99 -2.79 -4.62 -2.73
CA LEU A 99 -1.84 -5.49 -3.41
C LEU A 99 -1.55 -6.76 -2.60
N CYS A 100 -1.40 -6.65 -1.28
CA CYS A 100 -1.17 -7.79 -0.38
C CYS A 100 -2.42 -8.67 -0.15
N SER A 101 -3.55 -8.36 -0.79
CA SER A 101 -4.75 -9.21 -0.76
C SER A 101 -4.64 -10.46 -1.65
N CYS A 102 -3.68 -10.51 -2.58
CA CYS A 102 -3.42 -11.68 -3.42
C CYS A 102 -2.07 -12.37 -3.09
N ALA A 103 -1.91 -13.62 -3.53
CA ALA A 103 -0.71 -14.42 -3.26
C ALA A 103 0.58 -13.78 -3.81
N ASP A 104 0.58 -13.36 -5.08
CA ASP A 104 1.76 -12.72 -5.70
C ASP A 104 2.14 -11.43 -4.98
N GLY A 105 1.15 -10.64 -4.54
CA GLY A 105 1.42 -9.41 -3.81
C GLY A 105 2.04 -9.67 -2.44
N ARG A 106 1.58 -10.71 -1.71
CA ARG A 106 2.23 -11.11 -0.46
C ARG A 106 3.66 -11.61 -0.68
N ALA A 107 3.88 -12.40 -1.73
CA ALA A 107 5.21 -12.89 -2.07
C ALA A 107 6.17 -11.72 -2.33
N GLU A 108 5.79 -10.78 -3.20
CA GLU A 108 6.62 -9.60 -3.50
C GLU A 108 6.80 -8.68 -2.28
N PHE A 109 5.80 -8.55 -1.41
CA PHE A 109 5.93 -7.80 -0.15
C PHE A 109 6.98 -8.42 0.78
N LEU A 110 6.98 -9.75 0.93
CA LEU A 110 7.93 -10.47 1.79
C LEU A 110 9.35 -10.54 1.20
N ARG A 111 9.51 -10.37 -0.12
CA ARG A 111 10.83 -10.27 -0.76
C ARG A 111 11.60 -9.01 -0.38
N HIS A 112 10.90 -7.97 0.06
CA HIS A 112 11.52 -6.73 0.48
C HIS A 112 11.91 -6.79 1.98
N ALA A 113 13.21 -6.79 2.28
CA ALA A 113 13.73 -6.96 3.64
C ALA A 113 13.16 -5.97 4.67
N GLY A 114 12.87 -4.73 4.26
CA GLY A 114 12.31 -3.70 5.14
C GLY A 114 10.78 -3.70 5.29
N SER A 115 10.03 -4.61 4.67
CA SER A 115 8.57 -4.47 4.51
C SER A 115 7.80 -4.56 5.82
N ILE A 116 8.06 -5.59 6.64
CA ILE A 116 7.41 -5.78 7.94
C ILE A 116 7.83 -4.67 8.92
N ALA A 117 9.12 -4.32 8.93
CA ALA A 117 9.65 -3.23 9.75
C ALA A 117 8.98 -1.90 9.42
N MET A 118 8.81 -1.60 8.12
CA MET A 118 8.13 -0.40 7.63
C MET A 118 6.69 -0.35 8.15
N VAL A 119 5.92 -1.42 7.99
CA VAL A 119 4.52 -1.49 8.45
C VAL A 119 4.43 -1.32 9.97
N ALA A 120 5.22 -2.08 10.74
CA ALA A 120 5.24 -2.01 12.20
C ALA A 120 5.55 -0.59 12.71
N LYS A 121 6.50 0.09 12.06
CA LYS A 121 6.92 1.44 12.46
C LYS A 121 5.83 2.50 12.27
N ARG A 122 4.87 2.27 11.37
CA ARG A 122 3.79 3.23 11.02
C ARG A 122 2.52 3.05 11.85
N ILE A 123 2.31 1.87 12.41
CA ILE A 123 1.20 1.59 13.33
C ILE A 123 1.22 2.56 14.53
N LEU A 124 0.07 3.19 14.76
CA LEU A 124 -0.26 4.20 15.76
C LEU A 124 0.56 5.49 15.64
N ARG A 125 1.08 5.79 14.43
CA ARG A 125 1.93 6.98 14.21
C ARG A 125 1.52 7.89 13.06
N VAL A 126 0.69 7.43 12.14
CA VAL A 126 0.30 8.21 10.95
C VAL A 126 -1.16 8.64 11.04
N SER A 127 -2.08 7.68 11.04
CA SER A 127 -3.51 7.91 11.16
C SER A 127 -4.29 6.63 11.45
N PRO A 128 -5.54 6.73 11.95
CA PRO A 128 -6.40 5.55 12.12
C PRO A 128 -6.63 4.76 10.82
N ALA A 129 -6.68 5.46 9.67
CA ALA A 129 -6.78 4.80 8.37
C ALA A 129 -5.51 3.98 8.05
N THR A 130 -4.33 4.53 8.34
CA THR A 130 -3.07 3.79 8.18
C THR A 130 -3.00 2.59 9.11
N ASP A 131 -3.49 2.72 10.34
CA ASP A 131 -3.52 1.63 11.33
C ASP A 131 -4.40 0.47 10.86
N ASP A 132 -5.59 0.76 10.33
CA ASP A 132 -6.46 -0.25 9.75
C ASP A 132 -5.78 -1.00 8.59
N GLN A 133 -5.19 -0.26 7.64
CA GLN A 133 -4.53 -0.85 6.49
C GLN A 133 -3.26 -1.63 6.87
N ALA A 134 -2.49 -1.13 7.84
CA ALA A 134 -1.30 -1.81 8.36
C ALA A 134 -1.66 -3.15 9.03
N VAL A 135 -2.69 -3.17 9.87
CA VAL A 135 -3.20 -4.41 10.48
C VAL A 135 -3.80 -5.34 9.43
N CYS A 136 -4.45 -4.81 8.38
CA CYS A 136 -4.89 -5.62 7.24
C CYS A 136 -3.73 -6.31 6.53
N ILE A 137 -2.63 -5.61 6.27
CA ILE A 137 -1.44 -6.17 5.65
C ILE A 137 -0.88 -7.29 6.53
N LEU A 138 -0.59 -7.01 7.81
CA LEU A 138 -0.04 -8.01 8.73
C LEU A 138 -0.96 -9.22 8.90
N SER A 139 -2.27 -9.01 8.99
CA SER A 139 -3.24 -10.11 9.06
C SER A 139 -3.26 -10.96 7.78
N SER A 140 -3.17 -10.34 6.61
CA SER A 140 -3.08 -11.06 5.33
C SER A 140 -1.82 -11.91 5.26
N ILE A 141 -0.68 -11.39 5.72
CA ILE A 141 0.59 -12.12 5.79
C ILE A 141 0.49 -13.28 6.77
N SER A 142 0.10 -13.03 8.02
CA SER A 142 0.07 -14.08 9.06
C SER A 142 -0.93 -15.20 8.74
N LYS A 143 -2.06 -14.90 8.09
CA LYS A 143 -3.04 -15.93 7.75
C LYS A 143 -2.65 -16.79 6.54
N ASN A 144 -1.93 -16.22 5.58
CA ASN A 144 -1.79 -16.84 4.26
C ASN A 144 -0.34 -17.03 3.79
N ALA A 145 0.64 -16.54 4.54
CA ALA A 145 2.06 -16.57 4.20
C ALA A 145 2.96 -16.63 5.45
N ALA A 146 2.44 -17.12 6.58
CA ALA A 146 3.24 -17.27 7.79
C ALA A 146 4.28 -18.39 7.61
N THR A 147 5.54 -18.02 7.80
CA THR A 147 6.66 -18.95 7.97
C THR A 147 7.39 -18.61 9.28
N LYS A 148 8.28 -19.50 9.73
CA LYS A 148 9.08 -19.25 10.94
C LYS A 148 9.90 -17.96 10.81
N GLU A 149 10.43 -17.69 9.63
CA GLU A 149 11.23 -16.50 9.31
C GLU A 149 10.39 -15.23 9.41
N VAL A 150 9.17 -15.24 8.88
CA VAL A 150 8.23 -14.11 8.98
C VAL A 150 7.89 -13.81 10.43
N LEU A 151 7.62 -14.84 11.24
CA LEU A 151 7.30 -14.68 12.66
C LEU A 151 8.48 -14.12 13.46
N LEU A 152 9.69 -14.62 13.20
CA LEU A 152 10.92 -14.11 13.83
C LEU A 152 11.18 -12.65 13.44
N GLU A 153 10.97 -12.28 12.17
CA GLU A 153 11.12 -10.91 11.72
C GLU A 153 10.07 -9.99 12.39
N MET A 154 8.80 -10.41 12.46
CA MET A 154 7.75 -9.67 13.16
C MET A 154 8.08 -9.42 14.63
N LEU A 155 8.66 -10.42 15.31
CA LEU A 155 9.15 -10.26 16.69
C LEU A 155 10.31 -9.26 16.75
N LYS A 156 11.33 -9.45 15.90
CA LYS A 156 12.57 -8.65 15.86
C LYS A 156 12.30 -7.17 15.60
N VAL A 157 11.36 -6.84 14.72
CA VAL A 157 11.05 -5.44 14.34
C VAL A 157 9.95 -4.82 15.22
N GLY A 158 9.47 -5.55 16.23
CA GLY A 158 8.46 -5.07 17.18
C GLY A 158 7.04 -4.99 16.62
N ALA A 159 6.72 -5.72 15.54
CA ALA A 159 5.36 -5.77 15.00
C ALA A 159 4.36 -6.36 16.00
N VAL A 160 4.78 -7.40 16.75
CA VAL A 160 4.01 -8.03 17.83
C VAL A 160 3.64 -6.99 18.90
N THR A 161 4.63 -6.24 19.39
CA THR A 161 4.41 -5.17 20.39
C THR A 161 3.43 -4.13 19.87
N LYS A 162 3.56 -3.72 18.61
CA LYS A 162 2.66 -2.75 17.98
C LYS A 162 1.22 -3.24 17.89
N LEU A 163 1.00 -4.52 17.59
CA LEU A 163 -0.33 -5.13 17.57
C LEU A 163 -0.94 -5.20 18.97
N CYS A 164 -0.15 -5.51 20.00
CA CYS A 164 -0.60 -5.43 21.39
C CYS A 164 -1.05 -4.01 21.76
N MET A 165 -0.31 -2.98 21.34
CA MET A 165 -0.69 -1.59 21.55
C MET A 165 -2.00 -1.24 20.84
N VAL A 166 -2.24 -1.73 19.62
CA VAL A 166 -3.52 -1.53 18.90
C VAL A 166 -4.70 -2.13 19.68
N ILE A 167 -4.53 -3.32 20.26
CA ILE A 167 -5.57 -3.97 21.07
C ILE A 167 -5.95 -3.12 22.29
N GLN A 168 -4.96 -2.45 22.89
CA GLN A 168 -5.13 -1.62 24.08
C GLN A 168 -5.58 -0.19 23.76
N ALA A 169 -5.31 0.31 22.55
CA ALA A 169 -5.66 1.65 22.13
C ALA A 169 -7.19 1.87 22.05
N ASP A 170 -7.62 3.12 22.09
CA ASP A 170 -9.00 3.50 21.79
C ASP A 170 -9.23 3.46 20.27
N CYS A 171 -9.59 2.29 19.75
CA CYS A 171 -9.86 2.05 18.33
C CYS A 171 -11.03 1.07 18.14
N PRO A 172 -11.62 1.00 16.93
CA PRO A 172 -12.79 0.15 16.69
C PRO A 172 -12.57 -1.31 17.06
N THR A 173 -13.59 -1.95 17.63
CA THR A 173 -13.55 -3.34 18.10
C THR A 173 -13.09 -4.33 17.02
N TYR A 174 -13.51 -4.13 15.77
CA TYR A 174 -13.13 -5.00 14.66
C TYR A 174 -11.60 -4.97 14.40
N LEU A 175 -10.95 -3.83 14.61
CA LEU A 175 -9.51 -3.68 14.42
C LEU A 175 -8.75 -4.41 15.53
N LYS A 176 -9.22 -4.29 16.78
CA LYS A 176 -8.69 -5.05 17.93
C LYS A 176 -8.80 -6.56 17.69
N GLN A 177 -9.95 -7.03 17.20
CA GLN A 177 -10.16 -8.44 16.87
C GLN A 177 -9.23 -8.90 15.73
N LYS A 178 -9.07 -8.08 14.69
CA LYS A 178 -8.15 -8.38 13.58
C LYS A 178 -6.71 -8.47 14.06
N ALA A 179 -6.26 -7.54 14.91
CA ALA A 179 -4.93 -7.55 15.52
C ALA A 179 -4.72 -8.78 16.41
N ARG A 180 -5.72 -9.18 17.21
CA ARG A 180 -5.66 -10.43 17.99
C ARG A 180 -5.51 -11.67 17.11
N GLY A 181 -6.16 -11.71 15.96
CA GLY A 181 -6.01 -12.83 15.01
C GLY A 181 -4.66 -12.87 14.29
N VAL A 182 -3.75 -11.92 14.53
CA VAL A 182 -2.36 -11.94 14.04
C VAL A 182 -1.41 -12.51 15.09
N LEU A 183 -1.75 -12.37 16.37
CA LEU A 183 -0.98 -12.83 17.54
C LEU A 183 -1.31 -14.29 17.88
#